data_AF-A0A957A4H1-F1
#
_entry.id   AF-A0A957A4H1-F1
#
_cell.length_a   1.000
_cell.length_b   1.000
_cell.length_c   1.000
_cell.angle_alpha   90.00
_cell.angle_beta   90.00
_cell.angle_gamma   90.00
#
_symmetry.space_group_name_H-M   'P 1'
#
loop_
_entity.id
_entity.type
_entity.pdbx_description
1 polymer ?
#
loop_
_entity_poly.entity_id
_entity_poly.type
_entity_poly.pdbx_seq_one_letter_code
_entity_poly.pdbx_strand_id
1 'polypeptide(L)'
;SVATSLIPFLEHDDANRALMGSNMQRQAVPLMRPDPPLVGTGMERRAAVDTGDVILAGHDGEITYVDSEAIELKHKDGTDKYPLFKFMRSNQGTLIHQRPIVDTGDKVKKGDVIADGACTSNGELALGRNLLVAFMIWDGYNFEDAIIVSERLVRDDVYTSIHINEFDVEIRETKLGREEFTRDIPNVSEKALRNLDEGGVVYVGTKVAPGDILVGKVS
;
A
#
# COMPACT_ATOMS: atom_id res chain seq x y z
N SER A 1 9.67 19.84 -12.09
CA SER A 1 9.59 18.83 -11.01
C SER A 1 9.08 17.54 -11.62
N VAL A 2 9.46 16.37 -11.08
CA VAL A 2 8.96 15.06 -11.56
C VAL A 2 7.43 14.99 -11.47
N ALA A 3 6.84 15.45 -10.37
CA ALA A 3 5.38 15.47 -10.19
C ALA A 3 4.66 16.34 -11.24
N THR A 4 5.22 17.52 -11.55
CA THR A 4 4.64 18.42 -12.56
C THR A 4 4.74 17.82 -13.97
N SER A 5 5.78 17.06 -14.27
CA SER A 5 5.90 16.36 -15.56
C SER A 5 4.98 15.15 -15.70
N LEU A 6 4.26 14.75 -14.64
CA LEU A 6 3.23 13.69 -14.67
C LEU A 6 1.82 14.24 -14.94
N ILE A 7 1.66 15.56 -15.11
CA ILE A 7 0.37 16.18 -15.43
C ILE A 7 0.17 16.14 -16.95
N PRO A 8 -0.81 15.39 -17.47
CA PRO A 8 -1.12 15.39 -18.89
C PRO A 8 -1.69 16.75 -19.30
N PHE A 9 -1.37 17.21 -20.52
CA PHE A 9 -1.87 18.47 -21.07
C PHE A 9 -1.60 19.70 -20.20
N LEU A 10 -0.46 19.72 -19.49
CA LEU A 10 -0.06 20.79 -18.58
C LEU A 10 -0.11 22.19 -19.21
N GLU A 11 0.13 22.29 -20.52
CA GLU A 11 0.03 23.52 -21.30
C GLU A 11 -1.37 24.15 -21.32
N HIS A 12 -2.41 23.38 -20.98
CA HIS A 12 -3.80 23.81 -20.90
C HIS A 12 -4.26 24.14 -19.47
N ASP A 13 -3.39 23.95 -18.47
CA ASP A 13 -3.69 24.21 -17.07
C ASP A 13 -3.11 25.53 -16.58
N ASP A 14 -3.85 26.24 -15.71
CA ASP A 14 -3.30 27.37 -14.94
C ASP A 14 -2.23 26.86 -13.96
N ALA A 15 -1.12 27.60 -13.85
CA ALA A 15 0.00 27.30 -12.96
C ALA A 15 -0.41 26.99 -11.50
N ASN A 16 -1.39 27.70 -10.95
CA ASN A 16 -1.85 27.47 -9.57
C ASN A 16 -2.55 26.12 -9.43
N ARG A 17 -3.34 25.70 -10.42
CA ARG A 17 -4.01 24.39 -10.44
C ARG A 17 -3.02 23.26 -10.71
N ALA A 18 -2.06 23.48 -11.60
CA ALA A 18 -0.96 22.54 -11.84
C ALA A 18 -0.10 22.30 -10.58
N LEU A 19 0.12 23.36 -9.78
CA LEU A 19 0.80 23.24 -8.48
C LEU A 19 -0.01 22.38 -7.50
N MET A 20 -1.33 22.59 -7.43
CA MET A 20 -2.22 21.76 -6.61
C MET A 20 -2.15 20.29 -7.06
N GLY A 21 -2.27 20.01 -8.36
CA GLY A 21 -2.16 18.66 -8.92
C GLY A 21 -0.83 17.98 -8.57
N SER A 22 0.29 18.71 -8.71
CA SER A 22 1.63 18.21 -8.35
C SER A 22 1.74 17.86 -6.85
N ASN A 23 1.04 18.59 -5.98
CA ASN A 23 1.02 18.33 -4.53
C ASN A 23 0.09 17.15 -4.18
N MET A 24 -1.07 17.08 -4.83
CA MET A 24 -2.05 16.00 -4.63
C MET A 24 -1.46 14.63 -4.99
N GLN A 25 -0.64 14.54 -6.05
CA GLN A 25 0.05 13.30 -6.41
C GLN A 25 0.88 12.72 -5.25
N ARG A 26 1.54 13.57 -4.45
CA ARG A 26 2.36 13.12 -3.31
C ARG A 26 1.53 12.69 -2.09
N GLN A 27 0.25 12.99 -2.09
CA GLN A 27 -0.71 12.61 -1.05
C GLN A 27 -1.50 11.35 -1.41
N ALA A 28 -1.30 10.82 -2.63
CA ALA A 28 -1.95 9.61 -3.07
C ALA A 28 -1.59 8.44 -2.14
N VAL A 29 -2.61 7.66 -1.78
CA VAL A 29 -2.48 6.47 -0.94
C VAL A 29 -2.40 5.21 -1.82
N PRO A 30 -1.56 4.22 -1.46
CA PRO A 30 -1.50 2.96 -2.19
C PRO A 30 -2.84 2.22 -2.17
N LEU A 31 -3.42 2.06 -3.36
CA LEU A 31 -4.61 1.26 -3.57
C LEU A 31 -4.24 -0.23 -3.66
N MET A 32 -5.19 -1.09 -3.33
CA MET A 32 -5.05 -2.54 -3.49
C MET A 32 -4.84 -2.95 -4.95
N ARG A 33 -5.51 -2.26 -5.86
CA ARG A 33 -5.46 -2.53 -7.31
C ARG A 33 -5.30 -1.21 -8.05
N PRO A 34 -4.11 -0.60 -8.09
CA PRO A 34 -3.93 0.62 -8.87
C PRO A 34 -3.92 0.30 -10.37
N ASP A 35 -4.33 1.24 -11.21
CA ASP A 35 -4.18 1.16 -12.68
C ASP A 35 -3.26 2.29 -13.16
N PRO A 36 -2.36 2.05 -14.13
CA PRO A 36 -1.66 3.13 -14.82
C PRO A 36 -2.67 4.06 -15.50
N PRO A 37 -2.40 5.38 -15.57
CA PRO A 37 -3.30 6.30 -16.22
C PRO A 37 -3.43 5.97 -17.71
N LEU A 38 -4.66 5.91 -18.24
CA LEU A 38 -4.88 5.69 -19.68
C LEU A 38 -4.25 6.78 -20.55
N VAL A 39 -4.13 7.99 -20.00
CA VAL A 39 -3.44 9.12 -20.62
C VAL A 39 -2.32 9.55 -19.68
N GLY A 40 -1.10 9.13 -20.02
CA GLY A 40 0.14 9.49 -19.31
C GLY A 40 1.00 10.48 -20.09
N THR A 41 2.13 10.87 -19.50
CA THR A 41 3.13 11.77 -20.10
C THR A 41 4.38 11.05 -20.58
N GLY A 42 4.53 9.77 -20.23
CA GLY A 42 5.72 8.95 -20.47
C GLY A 42 6.76 9.03 -19.36
N MET A 43 6.54 9.86 -18.33
CA MET A 43 7.42 9.96 -17.16
C MET A 43 7.11 8.91 -16.09
N GLU A 44 5.98 8.21 -16.19
CA GLU A 44 5.47 7.27 -15.19
C GLU A 44 6.44 6.13 -14.93
N ARG A 45 6.94 5.48 -15.98
CA ARG A 45 7.91 4.38 -15.87
C ARG A 45 9.19 4.84 -15.18
N ARG A 46 9.73 5.98 -15.61
CA ARG A 46 10.98 6.50 -15.04
C ARG A 46 10.79 6.93 -13.58
N ALA A 47 9.66 7.55 -13.26
CA ALA A 47 9.33 7.92 -11.89
C ALA A 47 9.22 6.68 -10.98
N ALA A 48 8.55 5.60 -11.44
CA ALA A 48 8.44 4.36 -10.68
C ALA A 48 9.81 3.70 -10.44
N VAL A 49 10.61 3.57 -11.50
CA VAL A 49 11.94 2.95 -11.45
C VAL A 49 12.91 3.75 -10.57
N ASP A 50 12.99 5.06 -10.76
CA ASP A 50 13.94 5.94 -10.04
C ASP A 50 13.54 6.12 -8.56
N THR A 51 12.29 5.82 -8.18
CA THR A 51 11.84 5.81 -6.77
C THR A 51 12.38 4.61 -6.00
N GLY A 52 12.67 3.50 -6.69
CA GLY A 52 13.30 2.31 -6.10
C GLY A 52 12.37 1.37 -5.32
N ASP A 53 11.05 1.57 -5.38
CA ASP A 53 10.08 0.66 -4.74
C ASP A 53 9.78 -0.58 -5.62
N VAL A 54 9.98 -0.46 -6.93
CA VAL A 54 9.90 -1.59 -7.87
C VAL A 54 11.18 -2.43 -7.84
N ILE A 55 11.07 -3.73 -8.12
CA ILE A 55 12.24 -4.61 -8.23
C ILE A 55 12.66 -4.71 -9.69
N LEU A 56 13.94 -4.47 -9.95
CA LEU A 56 14.55 -4.56 -11.28
C LEU A 56 15.40 -5.83 -11.40
N ALA A 57 15.42 -6.42 -12.60
CA ALA A 57 16.36 -7.48 -12.93
C ALA A 57 17.81 -6.94 -12.95
N GLY A 58 18.70 -7.52 -12.16
CA GLY A 58 20.12 -7.17 -12.12
C GLY A 58 20.91 -7.63 -13.35
N HIS A 59 20.45 -8.70 -14.00
CA HIS A 59 21.10 -9.35 -15.14
C HIS A 59 20.09 -9.77 -16.21
N ASP A 60 20.59 -9.96 -17.43
CA ASP A 60 19.85 -10.63 -18.49
C ASP A 60 19.73 -12.12 -18.14
N GLY A 61 18.53 -12.68 -18.22
CA GLY A 61 18.31 -14.06 -17.81
C GLY A 61 16.89 -14.56 -18.03
N GLU A 62 16.62 -15.73 -17.47
CA GLU A 62 15.32 -16.38 -17.49
C GLU A 62 14.83 -16.59 -16.06
N ILE A 63 13.55 -16.28 -15.81
CA ILE A 63 12.93 -16.46 -14.51
C ILE A 63 12.71 -17.95 -14.27
N THR A 64 13.35 -18.51 -13.25
CA THR A 64 13.23 -19.94 -12.91
C THR A 64 12.23 -20.23 -11.82
N TYR A 65 11.95 -19.25 -10.97
CA TYR A 65 11.01 -19.38 -9.86
C TYR A 65 10.31 -18.06 -9.59
N VAL A 66 8.99 -18.12 -9.36
CA VAL A 66 8.17 -16.98 -8.93
C VAL A 66 7.18 -17.49 -7.91
N ASP A 67 7.14 -16.83 -6.76
CA ASP A 67 6.02 -16.93 -5.83
C ASP A 67 5.67 -15.55 -5.28
N SER A 68 4.79 -15.51 -4.27
CA SER A 68 4.42 -14.25 -3.65
C SER A 68 5.54 -13.59 -2.86
N GLU A 69 6.57 -14.31 -2.42
CA GLU A 69 7.60 -13.87 -1.48
C GLU A 69 8.98 -13.66 -2.12
N ALA A 70 9.26 -14.28 -3.27
CA ALA A 70 10.54 -14.23 -3.94
C ALA A 70 10.43 -14.51 -5.45
N ILE A 71 11.39 -13.95 -6.19
CA ILE A 71 11.64 -14.23 -7.60
C ILE A 71 13.08 -14.73 -7.74
N GLU A 72 13.30 -15.78 -8.53
CA GLU A 72 14.66 -16.24 -8.87
C GLU A 72 14.90 -16.14 -10.38
N LEU A 73 16.02 -15.51 -10.74
CA LEU A 73 16.44 -15.27 -12.11
C LEU A 73 17.75 -16.01 -12.37
N LYS A 74 17.73 -16.91 -13.35
CA LYS A 74 18.93 -17.63 -13.79
C LYS A 74 19.60 -16.86 -14.92
N HIS A 75 20.88 -16.55 -14.73
CA HIS A 75 21.73 -15.93 -15.73
C HIS A 75 22.95 -16.83 -15.99
N LYS A 76 23.86 -16.37 -16.87
CA LYS A 76 25.02 -17.18 -17.28
C LYS A 76 25.98 -17.52 -16.13
N ASP A 77 26.09 -16.63 -15.15
CA ASP A 77 27.09 -16.70 -14.08
C ASP A 77 26.51 -17.21 -12.74
N GLY A 78 25.20 -17.46 -12.67
CA GLY A 78 24.55 -17.85 -11.42
C GLY A 78 23.02 -17.71 -11.41
N THR A 79 22.48 -17.56 -10.21
CA THR A 79 21.04 -17.33 -9.98
C THR A 79 20.90 -16.19 -8.97
N ASP A 80 20.21 -15.14 -9.39
CA ASP A 80 19.86 -14.02 -8.52
C ASP A 80 18.54 -14.34 -7.81
N LYS A 81 18.47 -14.03 -6.52
CA LYS A 81 17.25 -14.16 -5.71
C LYS A 81 16.78 -12.80 -5.22
N TYR A 82 15.53 -12.47 -5.51
CA TYR A 82 14.89 -11.21 -5.15
C TYR A 82 13.78 -11.47 -4.15
N PRO A 83 13.99 -11.29 -2.83
CA PRO A 83 12.91 -11.34 -1.86
C PRO A 83 11.98 -10.14 -2.03
N LEU A 84 10.68 -10.36 -1.90
CA LEU A 84 9.63 -9.36 -2.05
C LEU A 84 9.10 -8.94 -0.68
N PHE A 85 8.92 -7.64 -0.49
CA PHE A 85 8.30 -7.12 0.73
C PHE A 85 6.80 -7.40 0.76
N LYS A 86 6.32 -8.06 1.82
CA LYS A 86 4.89 -8.37 2.01
C LYS A 86 4.36 -7.67 3.25
N PHE A 87 3.24 -6.97 3.08
CA PHE A 87 2.47 -6.36 4.15
C PHE A 87 3.30 -5.55 5.16
N MET A 88 4.31 -4.81 4.66
CA MET A 88 5.12 -3.96 5.53
C MET A 88 4.44 -2.61 5.76
N ARG A 89 4.66 -2.05 6.95
CA ARG A 89 4.16 -0.75 7.34
C ARG A 89 5.11 0.35 6.85
N SER A 90 4.58 1.39 6.21
CA SER A 90 5.31 2.62 5.94
C SER A 90 5.29 3.56 7.15
N ASN A 91 6.14 4.57 7.15
CA ASN A 91 6.17 5.60 8.20
C ASN A 91 4.82 6.34 8.33
N GLN A 92 4.08 6.50 7.23
CA GLN A 92 2.76 7.13 7.18
C GLN A 92 1.61 6.13 7.47
N GLY A 93 1.92 4.87 7.80
CA GLY A 93 0.93 3.84 8.06
C GLY A 93 0.24 3.29 6.81
N THR A 94 0.79 3.55 5.61
CA THR A 94 0.35 2.93 4.35
C THR A 94 1.03 1.58 4.14
N LEU A 95 0.46 0.77 3.25
CA LEU A 95 0.97 -0.54 2.89
C LEU A 95 2.18 -0.43 1.93
N ILE A 96 3.28 -1.09 2.29
CA ILE A 96 4.38 -1.43 1.38
C ILE A 96 4.23 -2.90 1.03
N HIS A 97 3.91 -3.18 -0.24
CA HIS A 97 3.64 -4.52 -0.73
C HIS A 97 4.11 -4.66 -2.16
N GLN A 98 5.05 -5.57 -2.36
CA GLN A 98 5.57 -5.93 -3.67
C GLN A 98 4.87 -7.16 -4.23
N ARG A 99 4.64 -7.14 -5.54
CA ARG A 99 3.95 -8.19 -6.30
C ARG A 99 4.74 -8.51 -7.56
N PRO A 100 5.06 -9.79 -7.81
CA PRO A 100 5.71 -10.17 -9.05
C PRO A 100 4.82 -9.83 -10.25
N ILE A 101 5.43 -9.40 -11.36
CA ILE A 101 4.73 -9.13 -12.63
C ILE A 101 5.25 -10.01 -13.78
N VAL A 102 6.12 -10.95 -13.47
CA VAL A 102 6.71 -11.92 -14.39
C VAL A 102 6.28 -13.33 -14.01
N ASP A 103 6.27 -14.22 -14.98
CA ASP A 103 5.99 -15.64 -14.81
C ASP A 103 7.25 -16.49 -14.96
N THR A 104 7.19 -17.73 -14.46
CA THR A 104 8.27 -18.71 -14.67
C THR A 104 8.47 -19.01 -16.15
N GLY A 105 9.71 -18.90 -16.63
CA GLY A 105 10.09 -19.05 -18.03
C GLY A 105 10.25 -17.73 -18.79
N ASP A 106 9.86 -16.60 -18.19
CA ASP A 106 10.02 -15.29 -18.82
C ASP A 106 11.48 -14.91 -18.98
N LYS A 107 11.81 -14.33 -20.14
CA LYS A 107 13.15 -13.80 -20.44
C LYS A 107 13.16 -12.31 -20.20
N VAL A 108 14.00 -11.87 -19.28
CA VAL A 108 14.12 -10.47 -18.87
C VAL A 108 15.50 -9.94 -19.18
N LYS A 109 15.60 -8.63 -19.39
CA LYS A 109 16.87 -7.93 -19.54
C LYS A 109 17.19 -7.16 -18.27
N LYS A 110 18.47 -6.85 -18.10
CA LYS A 110 18.94 -5.97 -17.04
C LYS A 110 18.18 -4.64 -17.06
N GLY A 111 17.59 -4.29 -15.93
CA GLY A 111 16.80 -3.08 -15.74
C GLY A 111 15.32 -3.23 -16.08
N ASP A 112 14.85 -4.40 -16.52
CA ASP A 112 13.42 -4.67 -16.63
C ASP A 112 12.81 -4.79 -15.23
N VAL A 113 11.57 -4.30 -15.08
CA VAL A 113 10.82 -4.41 -13.83
C VAL A 113 10.27 -5.83 -13.72
N ILE A 114 10.58 -6.51 -12.62
CA ILE A 114 10.14 -7.89 -12.36
C ILE A 114 9.12 -7.98 -11.22
N ALA A 115 9.04 -6.96 -10.37
CA ALA A 115 7.97 -6.83 -9.39
C ALA A 115 7.56 -5.36 -9.23
N ASP A 116 6.25 -5.15 -9.18
CA ASP A 116 5.65 -3.86 -8.81
C ASP A 116 5.73 -3.66 -7.29
N GLY A 117 5.90 -2.41 -6.88
CA GLY A 117 5.75 -1.95 -5.50
C GLY A 117 4.39 -1.30 -5.22
N ALA A 118 4.33 -0.53 -4.15
CA ALA A 118 3.18 0.29 -3.79
C ALA A 118 2.98 1.41 -4.83
N CYS A 119 1.73 1.64 -5.24
CA CYS A 119 1.39 2.62 -6.28
C CYS A 119 2.07 2.40 -7.63
N THR A 120 2.37 1.15 -8.01
CA THR A 120 2.85 0.82 -9.34
C THR A 120 2.05 -0.32 -9.96
N SER A 121 1.96 -0.29 -11.28
CA SER A 121 1.34 -1.35 -12.07
C SER A 121 2.09 -1.50 -13.39
N ASN A 122 2.54 -2.72 -13.68
CA ASN A 122 3.33 -3.07 -14.87
C ASN A 122 4.58 -2.21 -15.05
N GLY A 123 5.25 -1.85 -13.94
CA GLY A 123 6.46 -1.02 -13.94
C GLY A 123 6.21 0.48 -14.17
N GLU A 124 4.96 0.92 -14.19
CA GLU A 124 4.58 2.34 -14.28
C GLU A 124 3.96 2.84 -12.98
N LEU A 125 4.12 4.15 -12.73
CA LEU A 125 3.49 4.81 -11.61
C LEU A 125 1.97 4.81 -11.77
N ALA A 126 1.28 4.27 -10.77
CA ALA A 126 -0.16 4.08 -10.74
C ALA A 126 -0.69 4.55 -9.38
N LEU A 127 -1.01 5.85 -9.28
CA LEU A 127 -1.46 6.50 -8.04
C LEU A 127 -2.98 6.35 -7.79
N GLY A 128 -3.73 5.75 -8.72
CA GLY A 128 -5.19 5.76 -8.71
C GLY A 128 -5.82 4.71 -9.62
N ARG A 129 -7.02 5.03 -10.12
CA ARG A 129 -7.82 4.18 -11.03
C ARG A 129 -8.38 5.02 -12.16
N ASN A 130 -8.52 4.42 -13.33
CA ASN A 130 -9.22 5.04 -14.45
C ASN A 130 -10.74 4.88 -14.26
N LEU A 131 -11.48 6.00 -14.30
CA LEU A 131 -12.93 6.00 -14.15
C LEU A 131 -13.64 6.55 -15.39
N LEU A 132 -14.85 6.05 -15.63
CA LEU A 132 -15.81 6.70 -16.52
C LEU A 132 -16.42 7.89 -15.77
N VAL A 133 -16.29 9.08 -16.33
CA VAL A 133 -16.76 10.33 -15.73
C VAL A 133 -17.81 10.96 -16.64
N ALA A 134 -18.90 11.46 -16.05
CA ALA A 134 -19.90 12.28 -16.73
C ALA A 134 -19.82 13.72 -16.19
N PHE A 135 -19.62 14.68 -17.08
CA PHE A 135 -19.57 16.09 -16.71
C PHE A 135 -20.95 16.74 -16.88
N MET A 136 -21.75 16.73 -15.81
CA MET A 136 -23.10 17.32 -15.78
C MET A 136 -23.49 17.73 -14.36
N ILE A 137 -24.46 18.63 -14.24
CA ILE A 137 -25.08 18.96 -12.95
C ILE A 137 -26.06 17.85 -12.57
N TRP A 138 -26.08 17.45 -11.30
CA TRP A 138 -26.97 16.38 -10.83
C TRP A 138 -27.63 16.74 -9.50
N ASP A 139 -28.88 17.20 -9.55
CA ASP A 139 -29.76 17.51 -8.39
C ASP A 139 -29.11 18.33 -7.27
N GLY A 140 -28.08 19.14 -7.59
CA GLY A 140 -27.32 19.92 -6.61
C GLY A 140 -26.35 19.13 -5.74
N TYR A 141 -26.23 17.81 -5.90
CA TYR A 141 -25.29 16.99 -5.12
C TYR A 141 -23.83 17.25 -5.49
N ASN A 142 -23.57 17.76 -6.70
CA ASN A 142 -22.25 18.20 -7.14
C ASN A 142 -22.11 19.74 -7.11
N PHE A 143 -22.73 20.39 -6.12
CA PHE A 143 -22.56 21.83 -5.91
C PHE A 143 -21.12 22.16 -5.50
N GLU A 144 -20.58 23.26 -6.04
CA GLU A 144 -19.18 23.68 -5.90
C GLU A 144 -18.19 22.55 -6.27
N ASP A 145 -17.41 22.07 -5.31
CA ASP A 145 -16.36 21.06 -5.50
C ASP A 145 -16.80 19.65 -5.07
N ALA A 146 -18.09 19.44 -4.79
CA ALA A 146 -18.61 18.14 -4.41
C ALA A 146 -18.58 17.14 -5.58
N ILE A 147 -18.14 15.91 -5.30
CA ILE A 147 -18.04 14.83 -6.28
C ILE A 147 -19.05 13.75 -5.94
N ILE A 148 -19.86 13.37 -6.93
CA ILE A 148 -20.77 12.23 -6.83
C ILE A 148 -20.05 10.98 -7.34
N VAL A 149 -20.10 9.92 -6.55
CA VAL A 149 -19.50 8.63 -6.89
C VAL A 149 -20.57 7.56 -7.01
N SER A 150 -20.38 6.64 -7.95
CA SER A 150 -21.25 5.46 -8.04
C SER A 150 -20.97 4.50 -6.89
N GLU A 151 -22.02 3.93 -6.29
CA GLU A 151 -21.91 2.85 -5.29
C GLU A 151 -21.07 1.67 -5.79
N ARG A 152 -21.02 1.46 -7.11
CA ARG A 152 -20.19 0.45 -7.74
C ARG A 152 -18.71 0.57 -7.36
N LEU A 153 -18.20 1.79 -7.15
CA LEU A 153 -16.80 2.00 -6.77
C LEU A 153 -16.46 1.39 -5.41
N VAL A 154 -17.44 1.35 -4.50
CA VAL A 154 -17.31 0.67 -3.20
C VAL A 154 -17.48 -0.83 -3.35
N ARG A 155 -18.49 -1.26 -4.12
CA ARG A 155 -18.80 -2.69 -4.32
C ARG A 155 -17.65 -3.46 -4.97
N ASP A 156 -16.96 -2.85 -5.92
CA ASP A 156 -15.90 -3.48 -6.70
C ASP A 156 -14.49 -3.23 -6.12
N ASP A 157 -14.38 -2.66 -4.90
CA ASP A 157 -13.13 -2.32 -4.22
C ASP A 157 -12.18 -1.43 -5.06
N VAL A 158 -12.74 -0.48 -5.81
CA VAL A 158 -11.97 0.33 -6.78
C VAL A 158 -10.99 1.26 -6.08
N TYR A 159 -11.44 1.96 -5.03
CA TYR A 159 -10.62 2.90 -4.24
C TYR A 159 -10.24 2.35 -2.85
N THR A 160 -10.17 1.03 -2.70
CA THR A 160 -9.83 0.40 -1.42
C THR A 160 -8.31 0.42 -1.19
N SER A 161 -7.90 0.93 -0.02
CA SER A 161 -6.51 0.93 0.46
C SER A 161 -6.39 0.18 1.79
N ILE A 162 -5.18 -0.28 2.12
CA ILE A 162 -4.87 -0.91 3.42
C ILE A 162 -3.99 0.03 4.23
N HIS A 163 -4.34 0.20 5.50
CA HIS A 163 -3.59 0.97 6.47
C HIS A 163 -3.18 0.09 7.65
N ILE A 164 -1.92 0.21 8.07
CA ILE A 164 -1.34 -0.54 9.19
C ILE A 164 -1.04 0.44 10.32
N ASN A 165 -1.73 0.25 11.43
CA ASN A 165 -1.51 1.00 12.66
C ASN A 165 -0.72 0.15 13.65
N GLU A 166 0.24 0.79 14.30
CA GLU A 166 1.10 0.18 15.32
C GLU A 166 0.67 0.76 16.68
N PHE A 167 0.44 -0.13 17.64
CA PHE A 167 0.01 0.22 18.99
C PHE A 167 0.98 -0.42 19.97
N ASP A 168 1.79 0.41 20.61
CA ASP A 168 2.82 -0.05 21.54
C ASP A 168 2.35 0.13 22.99
N VAL A 169 2.67 -0.87 23.80
CA VAL A 169 2.51 -0.81 25.25
C VAL A 169 3.74 -1.38 25.92
N GLU A 170 4.21 -0.68 26.95
CA GLU A 170 5.36 -1.10 27.74
C GLU A 170 4.95 -1.35 29.18
N ILE A 171 5.62 -2.35 29.77
CA ILE A 171 5.60 -2.63 31.20
C ILE A 171 6.60 -1.71 31.89
N ARG A 172 6.21 -1.14 33.03
CA ARG A 172 7.10 -0.35 33.87
C ARG A 172 7.25 -0.98 35.26
N GLU A 173 8.43 -0.85 35.83
CA GLU A 173 8.65 -1.20 37.23
C GLU A 173 8.29 0.02 38.07
N THR A 174 7.28 -0.12 38.92
CA THR A 174 6.83 0.95 39.82
C THR A 174 7.25 0.64 41.25
N LYS A 175 7.15 1.63 42.14
CA LYS A 175 7.43 1.43 43.57
C LYS A 175 6.44 0.47 44.26
N LEU A 176 5.27 0.24 43.65
CA LEU A 176 4.18 -0.58 44.20
C LEU A 176 4.21 -2.02 43.68
N GLY A 177 5.00 -2.29 42.65
CA GLY A 177 5.02 -3.58 41.97
C GLY A 177 5.51 -3.45 40.54
N ARG A 178 5.85 -4.59 39.95
CA ARG A 178 6.17 -4.71 38.55
C ARG A 178 4.87 -4.89 37.77
N GLU A 179 4.61 -4.05 36.78
CA GLU A 179 3.49 -4.28 35.87
C GLU A 179 3.72 -5.59 35.10
N GLU A 180 2.65 -6.31 34.77
CA GLU A 180 2.76 -7.58 34.03
C GLU A 180 1.71 -7.63 32.91
N PHE A 181 2.10 -8.26 31.80
CA PHE A 181 1.15 -8.63 30.76
C PHE A 181 0.46 -9.91 31.19
N THR A 182 -0.86 -9.85 31.24
CA THR A 182 -1.68 -10.98 31.68
C THR A 182 -3.07 -10.87 31.10
N ARG A 183 -3.69 -12.03 30.87
CA ARG A 183 -5.11 -12.13 30.53
C ARG A 183 -6.01 -11.88 31.73
N ASP A 184 -5.50 -12.05 32.96
CA ASP A 184 -6.29 -11.88 34.19
C ASP A 184 -6.38 -10.40 34.57
N ILE A 185 -7.36 -9.70 33.99
CA ILE A 185 -7.58 -8.27 34.22
C ILE A 185 -8.77 -8.08 35.18
N PRO A 186 -8.58 -7.43 36.34
CA PRO A 186 -9.64 -7.23 37.31
C PRO A 186 -10.75 -6.34 36.74
N ASN A 187 -12.01 -6.65 37.09
CA ASN A 187 -13.22 -5.93 36.66
C ASN A 187 -13.53 -5.98 35.15
N VAL A 188 -12.90 -6.88 34.39
CA VAL A 188 -13.18 -7.08 32.96
C VAL A 188 -13.99 -8.36 32.75
N SER A 189 -15.03 -8.29 31.92
CA SER A 189 -15.85 -9.47 31.59
C SER A 189 -15.07 -10.48 30.73
N GLU A 190 -15.30 -11.78 30.93
CA GLU A 190 -14.68 -12.83 30.10
C GLU A 190 -14.92 -12.64 28.60
N LYS A 191 -16.07 -12.08 28.21
CA LYS A 191 -16.41 -11.79 26.82
C LYS A 191 -15.41 -10.81 26.18
N ALA A 192 -14.86 -9.86 26.94
CA ALA A 192 -13.85 -8.92 26.45
C ALA A 192 -12.46 -9.57 26.37
N LEU A 193 -12.19 -10.56 27.23
CA LEU A 193 -10.92 -11.30 27.29
C LEU A 193 -10.85 -12.50 26.34
N ARG A 194 -11.94 -12.81 25.63
CA ARG A 194 -12.06 -14.01 24.76
C ARG A 194 -11.05 -14.05 23.61
N ASN A 195 -10.52 -12.89 23.24
CA ASN A 195 -9.61 -12.71 22.12
C ASN A 195 -8.13 -12.71 22.55
N LEU A 196 -7.84 -12.73 23.86
CA LEU A 196 -6.49 -12.72 24.41
C LEU A 196 -5.98 -14.15 24.62
N ASP A 197 -4.70 -14.35 24.33
CA ASP A 197 -3.97 -15.55 24.65
C ASP A 197 -3.59 -15.63 26.14
N GLU A 198 -2.89 -16.70 26.53
CA GLU A 198 -2.46 -16.90 27.91
C GLU A 198 -1.47 -15.81 28.40
N GLY A 199 -0.74 -15.18 27.48
CA GLY A 199 0.18 -14.07 27.76
C GLY A 199 -0.52 -12.70 27.81
N GLY A 200 -1.83 -12.64 27.61
CA GLY A 200 -2.58 -11.39 27.58
C GLY A 200 -2.46 -10.62 26.26
N VAL A 201 -2.05 -11.26 25.17
CA VAL A 201 -1.93 -10.63 23.84
C VAL A 201 -3.02 -11.15 22.91
N VAL A 202 -3.58 -10.27 22.07
CA VAL A 202 -4.62 -10.67 21.11
C VAL A 202 -4.11 -11.66 20.07
N TYR A 203 -4.92 -12.67 19.72
CA TYR A 203 -4.57 -13.62 18.66
C TYR A 203 -4.46 -12.95 17.29
N VAL A 204 -3.44 -13.31 16.51
CA VAL A 204 -3.28 -12.87 15.12
C VAL A 204 -4.48 -13.32 14.29
N GLY A 205 -5.05 -12.39 13.51
CA GLY A 205 -6.26 -12.63 12.70
C GLY A 205 -7.58 -12.31 13.40
N THR A 206 -7.55 -11.87 14.66
CA THR A 206 -8.74 -11.41 15.37
C THR A 206 -9.27 -10.11 14.77
N LYS A 207 -10.59 -10.04 14.55
CA LYS A 207 -11.27 -8.78 14.23
C LYS A 207 -11.50 -7.99 15.51
N VAL A 208 -11.00 -6.76 15.54
CA VAL A 208 -11.10 -5.85 16.68
C VAL A 208 -11.91 -4.60 16.32
N ALA A 209 -12.62 -4.07 17.30
CA ALA A 209 -13.39 -2.83 17.21
C ALA A 209 -12.90 -1.81 18.25
N PRO A 210 -13.26 -0.52 18.12
CA PRO A 210 -12.94 0.47 19.14
C PRO A 210 -13.43 0.03 20.53
N GLY A 211 -12.50 0.00 21.50
CA GLY A 211 -12.77 -0.44 22.87
C GLY A 211 -12.40 -1.91 23.16
N ASP A 212 -12.02 -2.70 22.15
CA ASP A 212 -11.49 -4.05 22.38
C ASP A 212 -10.07 -3.99 22.97
N ILE A 213 -9.74 -4.98 23.81
CA ILE A 213 -8.45 -5.09 24.47
C ILE A 213 -7.47 -5.81 23.53
N LEU A 214 -6.38 -5.13 23.16
CA LEU A 214 -5.30 -5.71 22.34
C LEU A 214 -4.23 -6.39 23.17
N VAL A 215 -3.89 -5.77 24.31
CA VAL A 215 -2.91 -6.28 25.28
C VAL A 215 -3.44 -6.02 26.68
N GLY A 216 -3.55 -7.09 27.48
CA GLY A 216 -3.89 -7.03 28.88
C GLY A 216 -2.68 -6.66 29.72
N LYS A 217 -2.78 -5.55 30.47
CA LYS A 217 -1.75 -5.08 31.38
C LYS A 217 -2.36 -4.84 32.76
N VAL A 218 -1.72 -5.36 33.79
CA VAL A 218 -2.07 -5.12 35.19
C VAL A 218 -0.92 -4.38 35.87
N SER A 219 -1.26 -3.38 36.69
CA SER A 219 -0.34 -2.55 37.46
C SER A 219 -0.41 -2.84 38.95
#